data_AF-A0A0H2RQJ1-F1
#
_entry.id   AF-A0A0H2RQJ1-F1
#
_cell.length_a   1.000
_cell.length_b   1.000
_cell.length_c   1.000
_cell.angle_alpha   90.00
_cell.angle_beta   90.00
_cell.angle_gamma   90.00
#
_symmetry.space_group_name_H-M   'P 1'
#
loop_
_entity.id
_entity.type
_entity.pdbx_description
1 polymer ?
#
loop_
_entity_poly.entity_id
_entity_poly.type
_entity_poly.pdbx_seq_one_letter_code
_entity_poly.pdbx_strand_id
1 'polypeptide(L)'
;MKRLRAEVEKKDGEFKISHLPVHICSYNNFPTAAGLASSASGFAALVASLAALYKLPVSPSQLSLIARQGSGSACRSLFGGFVAWEMGTKADGTDSYAVEVAPREHWPDMHALICVVSDDKKGTSSTSGMQRTVETSPLLQHRIKEVVPQRMNAISEAIKGRDFDAFARITMADSNQFHAVCLDTEPPIFYMNDVSRAIIALIVEYNRLSLEAGGKRKAAYTYDAGPNAVIYAPKENMKEIVQLILAYFPQKEAFKDVNAVFGGEAAKAAVPTGFNEAVAKQFEVGAVKSLIHTRVGDGPRVLGEDETLLRPDGLPKTLA
;
A
#
# COMPACT_ATOMS: atom_id res chain seq x y z
N MET A 1 14.70 13.41 15.62
CA MET A 1 14.48 14.71 14.94
C MET A 1 15.17 15.87 15.67
N LYS A 2 14.69 16.33 16.84
CA LYS A 2 15.29 17.48 17.56
C LYS A 2 16.80 17.37 17.84
N ARG A 3 17.28 16.18 18.24
CA ARG A 3 18.73 15.90 18.38
C ARG A 3 19.50 16.17 17.08
N LEU A 4 18.97 15.72 15.93
CA LEU A 4 19.60 15.98 14.62
C LEU A 4 19.60 17.46 14.29
N ARG A 5 18.52 18.19 14.63
CA ARG A 5 18.49 19.65 14.45
C ARG A 5 19.54 20.34 15.33
N ALA A 6 19.70 19.93 16.59
CA ALA A 6 20.70 20.50 17.48
C ALA A 6 22.14 20.33 16.93
N GLU A 7 22.42 19.22 16.22
CA GLU A 7 23.70 19.05 15.52
C GLU A 7 23.85 20.02 14.33
N VAL A 8 22.78 20.29 13.58
CA VAL A 8 22.80 21.30 12.50
C VAL A 8 23.09 22.69 13.08
N GLU A 9 22.48 23.03 14.22
CA GLU A 9 22.61 24.31 14.92
C GLU A 9 23.98 24.58 15.53
N LYS A 10 24.88 23.58 15.56
CA LYS A 10 26.29 23.80 15.93
C LYS A 10 27.07 24.57 14.86
N LYS A 11 26.54 24.66 13.63
CA LYS A 11 27.12 25.47 12.56
C LYS A 11 26.74 26.95 12.76
N ASP A 12 27.69 27.85 12.51
CA ASP A 12 27.46 29.28 12.66
C ASP A 12 26.36 29.80 11.72
N GLY A 13 25.50 30.68 12.23
CA GLY A 13 24.42 31.33 11.47
C GLY A 13 23.07 30.59 11.44
N GLU A 14 22.96 29.41 12.07
CA GLU A 14 21.71 28.65 12.11
C GLU A 14 20.76 29.11 13.22
N PHE A 15 19.46 29.22 12.91
CA PHE A 15 18.43 29.50 13.90
C PHE A 15 18.30 28.36 14.91
N LYS A 16 18.31 28.69 16.21
CA LYS A 16 18.18 27.69 17.28
C LYS A 16 16.71 27.38 17.55
N ILE A 17 16.17 26.37 16.88
CA ILE A 17 14.77 25.92 16.97
C ILE A 17 14.63 24.50 17.55
N SER A 18 15.72 23.75 17.74
CA SER A 18 15.70 22.38 18.25
C SER A 18 15.03 22.22 19.63
N HIS A 19 15.10 23.25 20.47
CA HIS A 19 14.55 23.27 21.82
C HIS A 19 13.06 23.69 21.87
N LEU A 20 12.56 24.38 20.83
CA LEU A 20 11.21 24.92 20.81
C LEU A 20 10.15 23.82 20.74
N PRO A 21 8.94 24.02 21.31
CA PRO A 21 7.81 23.13 21.08
C PRO A 21 7.40 23.16 19.60
N VAL A 22 6.75 22.09 19.13
CA VAL A 22 6.22 21.99 17.77
C VAL A 22 4.72 21.79 17.82
N HIS A 23 3.98 22.54 16.99
CA HIS A 23 2.57 22.28 16.71
C HIS A 23 2.48 21.49 15.40
N ILE A 24 1.69 20.42 15.42
CA ILE A 24 1.52 19.53 14.27
C ILE A 24 0.02 19.37 14.03
N CYS A 25 -0.39 19.64 12.80
CA CYS A 25 -1.72 19.28 12.30
C CYS A 25 -1.54 18.36 11.10
N SER A 26 -2.35 17.30 11.03
CA SER A 26 -2.27 16.30 9.97
C SER A 26 -3.68 15.98 9.48
N TYR A 27 -3.80 15.73 8.18
CA TYR A 27 -5.03 15.39 7.50
C TYR A 27 -4.73 14.31 6.46
N ASN A 28 -5.73 13.49 6.15
CA ASN A 28 -5.67 12.54 5.05
C ASN A 28 -6.99 12.57 4.27
N ASN A 29 -6.91 12.33 2.98
CA ASN A 29 -8.06 12.31 2.07
C ASN A 29 -8.54 10.88 1.76
N PHE A 30 -8.11 9.88 2.52
CA PHE A 30 -8.66 8.53 2.38
C PHE A 30 -10.07 8.53 2.96
N PRO A 31 -11.03 7.78 2.36
CA PRO A 31 -12.31 7.55 3.01
C PRO A 31 -12.05 6.98 4.41
N THR A 32 -12.59 7.64 5.43
CA THR A 32 -12.31 7.29 6.82
C THR A 32 -12.63 5.81 7.06
N ALA A 33 -11.70 5.09 7.68
CA ALA A 33 -11.80 3.67 7.99
C ALA A 33 -11.76 2.66 6.80
N ALA A 34 -11.47 3.09 5.57
CA ALA A 34 -11.24 2.22 4.40
C ALA A 34 -10.04 1.25 4.49
N GLY A 35 -9.46 1.02 5.67
CA GLY A 35 -8.39 0.03 5.88
C GLY A 35 -7.05 0.33 5.18
N LEU A 36 -6.94 1.47 4.47
CA LEU A 36 -5.76 1.92 3.71
C LEU A 36 -4.70 2.51 4.66
N ALA A 37 -3.88 1.65 5.28
CA ALA A 37 -2.64 1.94 6.03
C ALA A 37 -2.38 3.41 6.48
N SER A 38 -3.35 4.06 7.16
CA SER A 38 -3.32 5.51 7.41
C SER A 38 -2.25 5.92 8.42
N SER A 39 -1.87 5.01 9.33
CA SER A 39 -0.76 5.23 10.26
C SER A 39 0.58 5.32 9.55
N ALA A 40 0.82 4.51 8.52
CA ALA A 40 2.10 4.47 7.83
C ALA A 40 2.37 5.78 7.09
N SER A 41 1.41 6.23 6.27
CA SER A 41 1.52 7.50 5.54
C SER A 41 1.52 8.70 6.49
N GLY A 42 0.76 8.66 7.59
CA GLY A 42 0.76 9.73 8.60
C GLY A 42 2.11 9.90 9.29
N PHE A 43 2.75 8.81 9.74
CA PHE A 43 4.08 8.87 10.36
C PHE A 43 5.18 9.26 9.36
N ALA A 44 5.06 8.80 8.11
CA ALA A 44 5.97 9.21 7.04
C ALA A 44 5.87 10.72 6.77
N ALA A 45 4.65 11.26 6.66
CA ALA A 45 4.40 12.69 6.47
C ALA A 45 4.91 13.52 7.66
N LEU A 46 4.71 13.04 8.90
CA LEU A 46 5.27 13.67 10.10
C LEU A 46 6.79 13.76 10.05
N VAL A 47 7.47 12.65 9.74
CA VAL A 47 8.94 12.62 9.66
C VAL A 47 9.45 13.49 8.53
N ALA A 48 8.83 13.45 7.35
CA ALA A 48 9.19 14.28 6.21
C ALA A 48 8.99 15.78 6.50
N SER A 49 7.86 16.16 7.08
CA SER A 49 7.55 17.54 7.47
C SER A 49 8.53 18.09 8.50
N LEU A 50 8.83 17.32 9.55
CA LEU A 50 9.83 17.71 10.55
C LEU A 50 11.25 17.74 9.98
N ALA A 51 11.59 16.86 9.04
CA ALA A 51 12.90 16.89 8.37
C ALA A 51 13.06 18.17 7.56
N ALA A 52 12.02 18.58 6.84
CA ALA A 52 11.97 19.82 6.08
C ALA A 52 12.05 21.05 6.99
N LEU A 53 11.20 21.11 8.04
CA LEU A 53 11.21 22.20 9.04
C LEU A 53 12.59 22.40 9.65
N TYR A 54 13.24 21.30 10.06
CA TYR A 54 14.55 21.34 10.69
C TYR A 54 15.73 21.39 9.72
N LYS A 55 15.47 21.39 8.40
CA LYS A 55 16.49 21.36 7.33
C LYS A 55 17.55 20.27 7.58
N LEU A 56 17.10 19.06 7.93
CA LEU A 56 18.01 17.98 8.30
C LEU A 56 18.77 17.47 7.07
N PRO A 57 20.12 17.45 7.08
CA PRO A 57 20.93 16.99 5.95
C PRO A 57 21.09 15.46 5.97
N VAL A 58 19.96 14.73 5.98
CA VAL A 58 19.93 13.27 6.10
C VAL A 58 19.19 12.65 4.92
N SER A 59 19.62 11.46 4.52
CA SER A 59 18.99 10.76 3.40
C SER A 59 17.61 10.20 3.77
N PRO A 60 16.73 9.91 2.79
CA PRO A 60 15.46 9.25 3.08
C PRO A 60 15.62 7.90 3.79
N SER A 61 16.68 7.12 3.50
CA SER A 61 16.98 5.89 4.26
C SER A 61 17.27 6.17 5.73
N GLN A 62 18.02 7.22 6.06
CA GLN A 62 18.27 7.59 7.46
C GLN A 62 16.99 8.09 8.16
N LEU A 63 16.16 8.87 7.47
CA LEU A 63 14.85 9.28 8.00
C LEU A 63 13.93 8.07 8.23
N SER A 64 14.04 7.05 7.38
CA SER A 64 13.20 5.84 7.47
C SER A 64 13.42 5.06 8.76
N LEU A 65 14.63 5.13 9.37
CA LEU A 65 14.91 4.56 10.70
C LEU A 65 14.00 5.18 11.77
N ILE A 66 13.74 6.49 11.66
CA ILE A 66 12.89 7.23 12.60
C ILE A 66 11.42 6.91 12.33
N ALA A 67 11.01 6.91 11.06
CA ALA A 67 9.63 6.59 10.67
C ALA A 67 9.24 5.16 11.11
N ARG A 68 10.16 4.19 10.96
CA ARG A 68 9.99 2.80 11.41
C ARG A 68 9.63 2.70 12.89
N GLN A 69 10.28 3.49 13.75
CA GLN A 69 10.03 3.47 15.19
C GLN A 69 8.63 4.00 15.56
N GLY A 70 8.08 4.92 14.77
CA GLY A 70 6.72 5.42 14.97
C GLY A 70 5.66 4.46 14.46
N SER A 71 5.82 3.98 13.23
CA SER A 71 4.98 2.94 12.63
C SER A 71 5.81 2.16 11.62
N GLY A 72 6.07 0.87 11.87
CA GLY A 72 7.04 0.07 11.11
C GLY A 72 7.04 0.30 9.60
N SER A 73 5.90 0.11 8.94
CA SER A 73 5.76 0.29 7.49
C SER A 73 5.86 1.73 6.98
N ALA A 74 5.79 2.75 7.85
CA ALA A 74 5.98 4.16 7.48
C ALA A 74 7.36 4.42 6.85
N CYS A 75 8.37 3.60 7.19
CA CYS A 75 9.71 3.70 6.61
C CYS A 75 9.67 3.61 5.07
N ARG A 76 8.81 2.75 4.51
CA ARG A 76 8.71 2.53 3.06
C ARG A 76 8.07 3.71 2.33
N SER A 77 7.26 4.50 3.02
CA SER A 77 6.63 5.70 2.45
C SER A 77 7.55 6.93 2.43
N LEU A 78 8.84 6.79 2.76
CA LEU A 78 9.82 7.85 2.58
C LEU A 78 10.45 7.89 1.17
N PHE A 79 10.13 6.89 0.34
CA PHE A 79 10.54 6.78 -1.05
C PHE A 79 9.32 6.67 -1.95
N GLY A 80 9.51 7.02 -3.23
CA GLY A 80 8.55 6.68 -4.28
C GLY A 80 8.88 5.33 -4.93
N GLY A 81 8.14 4.98 -5.98
CA GLY A 81 8.43 3.79 -6.76
C GLY A 81 8.20 2.50 -5.97
N PHE A 82 9.17 1.60 -6.05
CA PHE A 82 9.19 0.30 -5.40
C PHE A 82 10.20 0.32 -4.27
N VAL A 83 9.76 -0.03 -3.06
CA VAL A 83 10.54 0.22 -1.84
C VAL A 83 10.60 -1.07 -1.00
N ALA A 84 11.81 -1.48 -0.65
CA ALA A 84 12.04 -2.56 0.30
C ALA A 84 12.25 -1.98 1.70
N TRP A 85 11.79 -2.71 2.72
CA TRP A 85 12.23 -2.51 4.10
C TRP A 85 13.15 -3.67 4.45
N GLU A 86 14.44 -3.37 4.59
CA GLU A 86 15.43 -4.33 5.03
C GLU A 86 15.19 -4.67 6.50
N MET A 87 15.09 -5.96 6.83
CA MET A 87 14.79 -6.38 8.20
C MET A 87 15.92 -6.00 9.16
N GLY A 88 17.17 -5.93 8.67
CA GLY A 88 18.36 -5.74 9.48
C GLY A 88 18.72 -6.98 10.31
N THR A 89 19.92 -6.98 10.86
CA THR A 89 20.48 -8.04 11.69
C THR A 89 21.02 -7.51 13.02
N LYS A 90 21.23 -6.19 13.14
CA LYS A 90 21.75 -5.59 14.36
C LYS A 90 20.64 -5.41 15.37
N ALA A 91 20.92 -5.80 16.62
CA ALA A 91 19.96 -5.68 17.71
C ALA A 91 19.56 -4.23 18.03
N ASP A 92 20.41 -3.25 17.71
CA ASP A 92 20.10 -1.81 17.84
C ASP A 92 19.16 -1.29 16.73
N GLY A 93 18.90 -2.11 15.71
CA GLY A 93 18.06 -1.80 14.56
C GLY A 93 18.65 -0.74 13.63
N THR A 94 19.94 -0.44 13.70
CA THR A 94 20.56 0.59 12.85
C THR A 94 20.63 0.21 11.38
N ASP A 95 20.50 -1.08 11.07
CA ASP A 95 20.50 -1.63 9.70
C ASP A 95 19.10 -2.06 9.20
N SER A 96 18.03 -1.72 9.94
CA SER A 96 16.65 -2.02 9.54
C SER A 96 15.97 -0.77 8.97
N TYR A 97 16.16 -0.50 7.68
CA TYR A 97 15.70 0.74 7.04
C TYR A 97 15.11 0.50 5.65
N ALA A 98 14.46 1.52 5.10
CA ALA A 98 13.91 1.46 3.76
C ALA A 98 14.96 1.80 2.70
N VAL A 99 14.91 1.07 1.58
CA VAL A 99 15.72 1.29 0.39
C VAL A 99 14.83 1.30 -0.85
N GLU A 100 15.17 2.17 -1.80
CA GLU A 100 14.52 2.19 -3.10
C GLU A 100 15.03 1.00 -3.93
N VAL A 101 14.12 0.13 -4.36
CA VAL A 101 14.41 -0.97 -5.30
C VAL A 101 14.43 -0.45 -6.73
N ALA A 102 13.45 0.40 -7.06
CA ALA A 102 13.39 1.11 -8.33
C ALA A 102 12.51 2.37 -8.20
N PRO A 103 12.88 3.50 -8.83
CA PRO A 103 12.09 4.73 -8.78
C PRO A 103 10.80 4.59 -9.60
N ARG A 104 9.84 5.51 -9.45
CA ARG A 104 8.55 5.46 -10.18
C ARG A 104 8.74 5.46 -11.70
N GLU A 105 9.75 6.18 -12.19
CA GLU A 105 10.08 6.31 -13.61
C GLU A 105 10.56 4.98 -14.20
N HIS A 106 11.01 4.04 -13.35
CA HIS A 106 11.40 2.73 -13.80
C HIS A 106 10.22 1.90 -14.29
N TRP A 107 9.02 2.03 -13.72
CA TRP A 107 7.87 1.25 -14.19
C TRP A 107 6.56 2.04 -14.08
N PRO A 108 6.42 3.13 -14.86
CA PRO A 108 5.32 4.08 -14.73
C PRO A 108 3.94 3.49 -15.08
N ASP A 109 3.92 2.39 -15.85
CA ASP A 109 2.70 1.70 -16.26
C ASP A 109 2.14 0.76 -15.18
N MET A 110 2.77 0.66 -14.01
CA MET A 110 2.22 -0.08 -12.87
C MET A 110 1.05 0.69 -12.25
N HIS A 111 -0.17 0.22 -12.51
CA HIS A 111 -1.41 0.76 -11.94
C HIS A 111 -1.95 -0.13 -10.82
N ALA A 112 -2.80 0.46 -9.98
CA ALA A 112 -3.51 -0.24 -8.91
C ALA A 112 -4.98 0.17 -8.87
N LEU A 113 -5.87 -0.81 -8.80
CA LEU A 113 -7.29 -0.63 -8.51
C LEU A 113 -7.57 -1.14 -7.10
N ILE A 114 -8.03 -0.24 -6.24
CA ILE A 114 -8.42 -0.57 -4.88
C ILE A 114 -9.93 -0.78 -4.85
N CYS A 115 -10.36 -1.97 -4.46
CA CYS A 115 -11.77 -2.29 -4.21
C CYS A 115 -12.05 -2.16 -2.72
N VAL A 116 -12.75 -1.09 -2.33
CA VAL A 116 -13.13 -0.85 -0.93
C VAL A 116 -14.35 -1.70 -0.61
N VAL A 117 -14.14 -2.85 0.03
CA VAL A 117 -15.17 -3.81 0.43
C VAL A 117 -15.83 -3.40 1.75
N SER A 118 -15.03 -3.00 2.73
CA SER A 118 -15.52 -2.48 4.01
C SER A 118 -14.64 -1.32 4.46
N ASP A 119 -15.29 -0.35 5.08
CA ASP A 119 -14.70 0.74 5.85
C ASP A 119 -15.04 0.61 7.35
N ASP A 120 -15.47 -0.58 7.79
CA ASP A 120 -15.78 -0.82 9.19
C ASP A 120 -14.49 -0.99 10.00
N LYS A 121 -14.58 -0.74 11.30
CA LYS A 121 -13.44 -0.92 12.20
C LYS A 121 -12.98 -2.39 12.16
N LYS A 122 -11.68 -2.59 11.93
CA LYS A 122 -11.05 -3.92 11.93
C LYS A 122 -11.38 -4.66 13.24
N GLY A 123 -11.83 -5.91 13.13
CA GLY A 123 -12.04 -6.78 14.29
C GLY A 123 -10.74 -7.01 15.08
N THR A 124 -9.65 -7.30 14.36
CA THR A 124 -8.29 -7.45 14.93
C THR A 124 -7.36 -6.39 14.35
N SER A 125 -6.66 -5.64 15.20
CA SER A 125 -5.66 -4.66 14.75
C SER A 125 -4.41 -5.35 14.20
N SER A 126 -3.69 -4.70 13.29
CA SER A 126 -2.45 -5.27 12.73
C SER A 126 -1.40 -5.54 13.82
N THR A 127 -1.24 -4.66 14.80
CA THR A 127 -0.26 -4.82 15.90
C THR A 127 -0.59 -6.02 16.78
N SER A 128 -1.83 -6.11 17.28
CA SER A 128 -2.24 -7.23 18.12
C SER A 128 -2.26 -8.54 17.34
N GLY A 129 -2.71 -8.51 16.08
CA GLY A 129 -2.77 -9.67 15.22
C GLY A 129 -1.40 -10.25 14.90
N MET A 130 -0.45 -9.42 14.45
CA MET A 130 0.89 -9.91 14.10
C MET A 130 1.64 -10.46 15.31
N GLN A 131 1.47 -9.84 16.49
CA GLN A 131 2.08 -10.33 17.74
C GLN A 131 1.54 -11.71 18.10
N ARG A 132 0.22 -11.92 18.00
CA ARG A 132 -0.38 -13.23 18.24
C ARG A 132 0.10 -14.26 17.22
N THR A 133 0.16 -13.91 15.93
CA THR A 133 0.68 -14.81 14.90
C THR A 133 2.12 -15.23 15.20
N VAL A 134 2.98 -14.32 15.68
CA VAL A 134 4.35 -14.65 16.10
C VAL A 134 4.37 -15.67 17.24
N GLU A 135 3.47 -15.50 18.22
CA GLU A 135 3.42 -16.35 19.40
C GLU A 135 2.85 -17.74 19.13
N THR A 136 1.89 -17.87 18.21
CA THR A 136 1.06 -19.09 18.12
C THR A 136 1.12 -19.80 16.78
N SER A 137 1.48 -19.15 15.67
CA SER A 137 1.47 -19.78 14.33
C SER A 137 2.79 -20.51 14.06
N PRO A 138 2.83 -21.86 14.06
CA PRO A 138 4.01 -22.58 13.62
C PRO A 138 4.36 -22.31 12.15
N LEU A 139 3.36 -22.06 11.28
CA LEU A 139 3.60 -21.79 9.86
C LEU A 139 4.35 -20.47 9.63
N LEU A 140 4.21 -19.48 10.53
CA LEU A 140 4.96 -18.24 10.43
C LEU A 140 6.47 -18.47 10.45
N GLN A 141 6.96 -19.42 11.27
CA GLN A 141 8.39 -19.67 11.41
C GLN A 141 9.02 -20.13 10.09
N HIS A 142 8.32 -21.00 9.34
CA HIS A 142 8.76 -21.40 8.01
C HIS A 142 8.65 -20.25 7.01
N ARG A 143 7.56 -19.47 7.05
CA ARG A 143 7.36 -18.30 6.18
C ARG A 143 8.52 -17.31 6.28
N ILE A 144 8.93 -16.91 7.50
CA ILE A 144 9.94 -15.86 7.69
C ILE A 144 11.38 -16.36 7.44
N LYS A 145 11.66 -17.65 7.63
CA LYS A 145 13.01 -18.21 7.44
C LYS A 145 13.27 -18.65 6.00
N GLU A 146 12.31 -19.33 5.38
CA GLU A 146 12.54 -20.03 4.12
C GLU A 146 11.86 -19.36 2.93
N VAL A 147 10.68 -18.77 3.12
CA VAL A 147 9.85 -18.29 2.00
C VAL A 147 10.11 -16.81 1.68
N VAL A 148 10.03 -15.93 2.68
CA VAL A 148 10.12 -14.48 2.47
C VAL A 148 11.48 -14.07 1.89
N PRO A 149 12.65 -14.57 2.36
CA PRO A 149 13.94 -14.19 1.77
C PRO A 149 14.04 -14.48 0.27
N GLN A 150 13.55 -15.65 -0.16
CA GLN A 150 13.56 -16.04 -1.57
C GLN A 150 12.60 -15.17 -2.40
N ARG A 151 11.41 -14.88 -1.87
CA ARG A 151 10.42 -14.00 -2.52
C ARG A 151 10.91 -12.57 -2.64
N MET A 152 11.60 -12.04 -1.64
CA MET A 152 12.19 -10.69 -1.66
C MET A 152 13.20 -10.54 -2.79
N ASN A 153 14.08 -11.54 -2.97
CA ASN A 153 15.01 -11.56 -4.09
C ASN A 153 14.26 -11.66 -5.43
N ALA A 154 13.33 -12.62 -5.56
CA ALA A 154 12.61 -12.85 -6.80
C ALA A 154 11.73 -11.66 -7.23
N ILE A 155 11.05 -11.00 -6.30
CA ILE A 155 10.20 -9.84 -6.62
C ILE A 155 11.04 -8.60 -6.95
N SER A 156 12.20 -8.44 -6.31
CA SER A 156 13.14 -7.36 -6.65
C SER A 156 13.67 -7.52 -8.07
N GLU A 157 14.03 -8.74 -8.47
CA GLU A 157 14.44 -9.04 -9.84
C GLU A 157 13.28 -8.87 -10.84
N ALA A 158 12.06 -9.29 -10.49
CA ALA A 158 10.89 -9.05 -11.32
C ALA A 158 10.62 -7.55 -11.53
N ILE A 159 10.78 -6.72 -10.49
CA ILE A 159 10.66 -5.26 -10.58
C ILE A 159 11.74 -4.68 -11.49
N LYS A 160 13.02 -5.04 -11.27
CA LYS A 160 14.13 -4.56 -12.10
C LYS A 160 13.96 -4.97 -13.57
N GLY A 161 13.50 -6.19 -13.83
CA GLY A 161 13.23 -6.71 -15.17
C GLY A 161 11.89 -6.30 -15.78
N ARG A 162 11.04 -5.55 -15.04
CA ARG A 162 9.64 -5.24 -15.43
C ARG A 162 8.83 -6.49 -15.82
N ASP A 163 9.12 -7.62 -15.18
CA ASP A 163 8.45 -8.89 -15.43
C ASP A 163 7.16 -8.95 -14.62
N PHE A 164 6.07 -8.49 -15.25
CA PHE A 164 4.76 -8.49 -14.61
C PHE A 164 4.26 -9.90 -14.26
N ASP A 165 4.59 -10.93 -15.03
CA ASP A 165 4.10 -12.29 -14.73
C ASP A 165 4.72 -12.83 -13.44
N ALA A 166 6.03 -12.67 -13.30
CA ALA A 166 6.74 -13.03 -12.07
C ALA A 166 6.26 -12.17 -10.88
N PHE A 167 6.15 -10.85 -11.06
CA PHE A 167 5.62 -9.94 -10.05
C PHE A 167 4.23 -10.34 -9.58
N ALA A 168 3.33 -10.63 -10.52
CA ALA A 168 1.94 -10.98 -10.24
C ALA A 168 1.84 -12.30 -9.48
N ARG A 169 2.57 -13.32 -9.91
CA ARG A 169 2.62 -14.63 -9.25
C ARG A 169 3.11 -14.51 -7.80
N ILE A 170 4.19 -13.77 -7.57
CA ILE A 170 4.77 -13.62 -6.23
C ILE A 170 3.84 -12.81 -5.33
N THR A 171 3.28 -11.71 -5.84
CA THR A 171 2.35 -10.84 -5.10
C THR A 171 1.14 -11.61 -4.60
N MET A 172 0.45 -12.34 -5.49
CA MET A 172 -0.72 -13.15 -5.11
C MET A 172 -0.35 -14.27 -4.12
N ALA A 173 0.77 -14.95 -4.35
CA ALA A 173 1.22 -16.03 -3.46
C ALA A 173 1.64 -15.52 -2.07
N ASP A 174 2.16 -14.30 -1.97
CA ASP A 174 2.54 -13.70 -0.69
C ASP A 174 1.35 -13.16 0.09
N SER A 175 0.39 -12.54 -0.59
CA SER A 175 -0.92 -12.21 -0.02
C SER A 175 -1.58 -13.46 0.57
N ASN A 176 -1.70 -14.53 -0.21
CA ASN A 176 -2.36 -15.75 0.26
C ASN A 176 -1.65 -16.38 1.46
N GLN A 177 -0.31 -16.42 1.45
CA GLN A 177 0.43 -17.01 2.56
C GLN A 177 0.42 -16.12 3.82
N PHE A 178 0.34 -14.79 3.67
CA PHE A 178 0.08 -13.89 4.80
C PHE A 178 -1.27 -14.23 5.47
N HIS A 179 -2.35 -14.36 4.70
CA HIS A 179 -3.65 -14.74 5.25
C HIS A 179 -3.69 -16.18 5.78
N ALA A 180 -2.87 -17.08 5.22
CA ALA A 180 -2.73 -18.44 5.74
C ALA A 180 -2.10 -18.48 7.14
N VAL A 181 -1.07 -17.68 7.41
CA VAL A 181 -0.49 -17.61 8.78
C VAL A 181 -1.44 -16.89 9.76
N CYS A 182 -2.27 -15.96 9.27
CA CYS A 182 -3.36 -15.39 10.07
C CYS A 182 -4.40 -16.46 10.45
N LEU A 183 -4.75 -17.36 9.53
CA LEU A 183 -5.65 -18.47 9.78
C LEU A 183 -5.06 -19.52 10.75
N ASP A 184 -3.74 -19.72 10.70
CA ASP A 184 -2.96 -20.61 11.59
C ASP A 184 -2.67 -19.99 12.97
N THR A 185 -3.11 -18.75 13.22
CA THR A 185 -2.99 -18.09 14.53
C THR A 185 -4.03 -18.64 15.52
N GLU A 186 -3.77 -18.61 16.83
CA GLU A 186 -4.71 -19.05 17.87
C GLU A 186 -5.07 -17.88 18.80
N PRO A 187 -6.34 -17.41 18.84
CA PRO A 187 -7.43 -17.78 17.94
C PRO A 187 -7.20 -17.31 16.49
N PRO A 188 -7.86 -17.92 15.50
CA PRO A 188 -7.66 -17.61 14.08
C PRO A 188 -8.07 -16.19 13.73
N ILE A 189 -7.29 -15.55 12.85
CA ILE A 189 -7.54 -14.20 12.37
C ILE A 189 -8.08 -14.26 10.94
N PHE A 190 -9.29 -13.73 10.76
CA PHE A 190 -9.94 -13.62 9.45
C PHE A 190 -10.01 -12.16 9.01
N TYR A 191 -9.21 -11.80 8.01
CA TYR A 191 -9.27 -10.47 7.38
C TYR A 191 -10.10 -10.46 6.10
N MET A 192 -9.93 -11.47 5.26
CA MET A 192 -10.69 -11.63 4.01
C MET A 192 -12.09 -12.18 4.27
N ASN A 193 -13.06 -11.73 3.47
CA ASN A 193 -14.44 -12.22 3.50
C ASN A 193 -14.85 -12.82 2.14
N ASP A 194 -16.13 -13.13 1.95
CA ASP A 194 -16.63 -13.73 0.71
C ASP A 194 -16.52 -12.81 -0.52
N VAL A 195 -16.57 -11.49 -0.32
CA VAL A 195 -16.30 -10.51 -1.40
C VAL A 195 -14.84 -10.58 -1.81
N SER A 196 -13.90 -10.63 -0.85
CA SER A 196 -12.47 -10.81 -1.12
C SER A 196 -12.22 -12.11 -1.92
N ARG A 197 -12.85 -13.22 -1.52
CA ARG A 197 -12.72 -14.52 -2.20
C ARG A 197 -13.28 -14.47 -3.63
N ALA A 198 -14.39 -13.78 -3.84
CA ALA A 198 -14.94 -13.59 -5.18
C ALA A 198 -14.00 -12.78 -6.08
N ILE A 199 -13.43 -11.68 -5.59
CA ILE A 199 -12.42 -10.90 -6.35
C ILE A 199 -11.20 -11.77 -6.70
N ILE A 200 -10.73 -12.62 -5.78
CA ILE A 200 -9.66 -13.59 -6.06
C ILE A 200 -10.06 -14.50 -7.23
N ALA A 201 -11.26 -15.09 -7.19
CA ALA A 201 -11.75 -15.99 -8.23
C ALA A 201 -11.82 -15.29 -9.60
N LEU A 202 -12.31 -14.04 -9.65
CA LEU A 202 -12.36 -13.25 -10.87
C LEU A 202 -10.97 -12.98 -11.47
N ILE A 203 -10.00 -12.59 -10.64
CA ILE A 203 -8.64 -12.29 -11.13
C ILE A 203 -7.89 -13.56 -11.54
N VAL A 204 -8.11 -14.68 -10.84
CA VAL A 204 -7.56 -15.99 -11.25
C VAL A 204 -8.13 -16.40 -12.61
N GLU A 205 -9.44 -16.29 -12.80
CA GLU A 205 -10.10 -16.62 -14.06
C GLU A 205 -9.68 -15.67 -15.19
N TYR A 206 -9.58 -14.37 -14.93
CA TYR A 206 -9.09 -13.38 -15.89
C TYR A 206 -7.67 -13.71 -16.36
N ASN A 207 -6.79 -14.12 -15.44
CA ASN A 207 -5.44 -14.55 -15.78
C ASN A 207 -5.43 -15.88 -16.54
N ARG A 208 -6.33 -16.83 -16.22
CA ARG A 208 -6.44 -18.13 -16.91
C ARG A 208 -6.66 -17.93 -18.40
N LEU A 209 -7.56 -17.03 -18.81
CA LEU A 209 -7.83 -16.73 -20.22
C LEU A 209 -6.56 -16.35 -20.99
N SER A 210 -5.75 -15.47 -20.40
CA SER A 210 -4.48 -15.04 -21.00
C SER A 210 -3.48 -16.20 -21.09
N LEU A 211 -3.34 -16.97 -20.01
CA LEU A 211 -2.38 -18.07 -19.93
C LEU A 211 -2.71 -19.21 -20.91
N GLU A 212 -3.99 -19.58 -21.06
CA GLU A 212 -4.40 -20.62 -22.02
C GLU A 212 -4.21 -20.19 -23.48
N ALA A 213 -4.27 -18.89 -23.75
CA ALA A 213 -3.93 -18.33 -25.05
C ALA A 213 -2.40 -18.19 -25.28
N GLY A 214 -1.56 -18.73 -24.38
CA GLY A 214 -0.10 -18.63 -24.43
C GLY A 214 0.46 -17.27 -23.98
N GLY A 215 -0.38 -16.43 -23.39
CA GLY A 215 -0.02 -15.14 -22.82
C GLY A 215 0.55 -15.22 -21.40
N LYS A 216 0.59 -14.07 -20.72
CA LYS A 216 1.09 -13.89 -19.35
C LYS A 216 -0.03 -13.44 -18.42
N ARG A 217 0.16 -13.52 -17.09
CA ARG A 217 -0.77 -12.90 -16.14
C ARG A 217 -0.95 -11.42 -16.45
N LYS A 218 -2.20 -10.94 -16.38
CA LYS A 218 -2.61 -9.57 -16.69
C LYS A 218 -2.93 -8.74 -15.43
N ALA A 219 -3.20 -9.40 -14.31
CA ALA A 219 -3.52 -8.76 -13.03
C ALA A 219 -2.98 -9.55 -11.82
N ALA A 220 -2.79 -8.85 -10.69
CA ALA A 220 -2.35 -9.45 -9.43
C ALA A 220 -3.14 -8.85 -8.27
N TYR A 221 -3.86 -9.68 -7.51
CA TYR A 221 -4.49 -9.22 -6.27
C TYR A 221 -3.52 -9.28 -5.10
N THR A 222 -3.74 -8.42 -4.11
CA THR A 222 -3.17 -8.52 -2.77
C THR A 222 -4.15 -7.96 -1.74
N TYR A 223 -4.04 -8.44 -0.50
CA TYR A 223 -4.88 -8.05 0.63
C TYR A 223 -4.00 -7.82 1.85
N ASP A 224 -4.18 -6.66 2.49
CA ASP A 224 -3.59 -6.34 3.78
C ASP A 224 -4.45 -6.90 4.94
N ALA A 225 -4.32 -6.34 6.14
CA ALA A 225 -5.14 -6.66 7.30
C ALA A 225 -6.58 -6.11 7.18
N GLY A 226 -7.35 -6.60 6.21
CA GLY A 226 -8.76 -6.27 5.97
C GLY A 226 -9.27 -6.88 4.65
N PRO A 227 -10.57 -6.71 4.33
CA PRO A 227 -11.19 -7.36 3.17
C PRO A 227 -10.96 -6.60 1.85
N ASN A 228 -10.36 -5.41 1.89
CA ASN A 228 -10.18 -4.55 0.73
C ASN A 228 -9.11 -5.11 -0.21
N ALA A 229 -9.48 -5.26 -1.47
CA ALA A 229 -8.58 -5.79 -2.50
C ALA A 229 -7.76 -4.66 -3.10
N VAL A 230 -6.48 -4.92 -3.37
CA VAL A 230 -5.67 -4.11 -4.28
C VAL A 230 -5.31 -4.98 -5.47
N ILE A 231 -5.67 -4.54 -6.66
CA ILE A 231 -5.40 -5.23 -7.92
C ILE A 231 -4.35 -4.43 -8.68
N TYR A 232 -3.14 -4.97 -8.78
CA TYR A 232 -2.08 -4.42 -9.63
C TYR A 232 -2.21 -4.93 -11.05
N ALA A 233 -1.94 -4.06 -12.01
CA ALA A 233 -1.89 -4.40 -13.43
C ALA A 233 -1.15 -3.33 -14.25
N PRO A 234 -0.55 -3.70 -15.41
CA PRO A 234 -0.16 -2.74 -16.42
C PRO A 234 -1.36 -1.88 -16.86
N LYS A 235 -1.13 -0.59 -17.15
CA LYS A 235 -2.17 0.38 -17.54
C LYS A 235 -3.12 -0.15 -18.61
N GLU A 236 -2.58 -0.83 -19.63
CA GLU A 236 -3.33 -1.40 -20.76
C GLU A 236 -4.43 -2.39 -20.35
N ASN A 237 -4.26 -3.10 -19.23
CA ASN A 237 -5.23 -4.09 -18.75
C ASN A 237 -6.30 -3.46 -17.86
N MET A 238 -6.13 -2.20 -17.44
CA MET A 238 -7.01 -1.61 -16.42
C MET A 238 -8.44 -1.40 -16.89
N LYS A 239 -8.65 -1.12 -18.17
CA LYS A 239 -9.99 -0.99 -18.74
C LYS A 239 -10.78 -2.28 -18.51
N GLU A 240 -10.27 -3.41 -18.98
CA GLU A 240 -10.91 -4.72 -18.82
C GLU A 240 -11.13 -5.10 -17.35
N ILE A 241 -10.14 -4.83 -16.48
CA ILE A 241 -10.25 -5.13 -15.04
C ILE A 241 -11.38 -4.32 -14.39
N VAL A 242 -11.48 -3.02 -14.68
CA VAL A 242 -12.56 -2.18 -14.15
C VAL A 242 -13.91 -2.68 -14.65
N GLN A 243 -14.04 -3.02 -15.93
CA GLN A 243 -15.28 -3.55 -16.49
C GLN A 243 -15.70 -4.87 -15.85
N LEU A 244 -14.74 -5.77 -15.62
CA LEU A 244 -14.96 -7.06 -14.96
C LEU A 244 -15.41 -6.87 -13.51
N ILE A 245 -14.76 -5.98 -12.75
CA ILE A 245 -15.16 -5.68 -11.37
C ILE A 245 -16.56 -5.06 -11.34
N LEU A 246 -16.90 -4.16 -12.26
CA LEU A 246 -18.24 -3.57 -12.36
C LEU A 246 -19.32 -4.60 -12.71
N ALA A 247 -18.99 -5.66 -13.47
CA ALA A 247 -19.93 -6.72 -13.83
C ALA A 247 -20.34 -7.60 -12.64
N TYR A 248 -19.46 -7.77 -11.65
CA TYR A 248 -19.72 -8.59 -10.46
C TYR A 248 -20.04 -7.78 -9.20
N PHE A 249 -19.63 -6.51 -9.16
CA PHE A 249 -19.79 -5.60 -8.03
C PHE A 249 -20.30 -4.23 -8.52
N PRO A 250 -21.58 -4.13 -8.91
CA PRO A 250 -22.15 -2.89 -9.40
C PRO A 250 -22.00 -1.75 -8.37
N GLN A 251 -21.66 -0.56 -8.86
CA GLN A 251 -21.41 0.62 -8.04
C GLN A 251 -22.62 1.55 -8.03
N LYS A 252 -22.89 2.20 -6.89
CA LYS A 252 -23.95 3.23 -6.78
C LYS A 252 -23.59 4.49 -7.58
N GLU A 253 -22.34 4.89 -7.50
CA GLU A 253 -21.79 6.02 -8.26
C GLU A 253 -21.01 5.53 -9.46
N ALA A 254 -20.98 6.34 -10.52
CA ALA A 254 -20.17 6.04 -11.69
C ALA A 254 -18.68 5.99 -11.32
N PHE A 255 -17.95 5.07 -11.94
CA PHE A 255 -16.50 4.97 -11.78
C PHE A 255 -15.81 6.27 -12.23
N LYS A 256 -14.92 6.80 -11.38
CA LYS A 256 -14.15 8.01 -11.66
C LYS A 256 -12.86 7.64 -12.41
N ASP A 257 -12.84 7.85 -13.73
CA ASP A 257 -11.70 7.53 -14.60
C ASP A 257 -10.55 8.55 -14.50
N VAL A 258 -9.93 8.66 -13.33
CA VAL A 258 -8.87 9.65 -13.05
C VAL A 258 -7.58 9.43 -13.85
N ASN A 259 -7.38 8.23 -14.43
CA ASN A 259 -6.21 7.90 -15.25
C ASN A 259 -6.53 7.75 -16.75
N ALA A 260 -7.73 8.16 -17.18
CA ALA A 260 -8.17 8.20 -18.56
C ALA A 260 -8.06 6.86 -19.32
N VAL A 261 -8.36 5.72 -18.67
CA VAL A 261 -8.32 4.40 -19.33
C VAL A 261 -9.57 4.12 -20.19
N PHE A 262 -10.61 4.94 -20.05
CA PHE A 262 -11.81 4.92 -20.89
C PHE A 262 -11.87 6.08 -21.90
N GLY A 263 -10.87 6.96 -21.94
CA GLY A 263 -10.79 8.02 -22.95
C GLY A 263 -11.95 9.02 -22.93
N GLY A 264 -12.58 9.22 -21.76
CA GLY A 264 -13.76 10.08 -21.60
C GLY A 264 -15.11 9.37 -21.74
N GLU A 265 -15.12 8.08 -22.11
CA GLU A 265 -16.33 7.27 -22.07
C GLU A 265 -16.67 6.83 -20.64
N ALA A 266 -17.96 6.64 -20.36
CA ALA A 266 -18.39 6.05 -19.10
C ALA A 266 -17.97 4.57 -19.04
N ALA A 267 -17.40 4.16 -17.90
CA ALA A 267 -17.08 2.75 -17.67
C ALA A 267 -18.37 1.92 -17.63
N LYS A 268 -18.40 0.83 -18.41
CA LYS A 268 -19.54 -0.11 -18.49
C LYS A 268 -19.11 -1.49 -18.06
N ALA A 269 -19.95 -2.15 -17.27
CA ALA A 269 -19.78 -3.56 -16.90
C ALA A 269 -19.65 -4.44 -18.15
N ALA A 270 -18.63 -5.31 -18.17
CA ALA A 270 -18.43 -6.30 -19.21
C ALA A 270 -17.53 -7.43 -18.70
N VAL A 271 -17.71 -8.63 -19.25
CA VAL A 271 -16.80 -9.77 -19.03
C VAL A 271 -16.01 -10.05 -20.30
N PRO A 272 -14.72 -10.44 -20.22
CA PRO A 272 -13.95 -10.82 -21.39
C PRO A 272 -14.52 -12.06 -22.10
N THR A 273 -14.33 -12.16 -23.41
CA THR A 273 -14.73 -13.34 -24.19
C THR A 273 -14.07 -14.61 -23.64
N GLY A 274 -14.85 -15.66 -23.43
CA GLY A 274 -14.38 -16.95 -22.92
C GLY A 274 -14.27 -17.05 -21.39
N PHE A 275 -14.58 -15.98 -20.66
CA PHE A 275 -14.61 -15.96 -19.19
C PHE A 275 -15.67 -16.93 -18.65
N ASN A 276 -15.27 -17.82 -17.73
CA ASN A 276 -16.22 -18.69 -17.04
C ASN A 276 -16.97 -17.89 -15.96
N GLU A 277 -18.20 -17.52 -16.24
CA GLU A 277 -18.97 -16.68 -15.33
C GLU A 277 -19.34 -17.37 -13.99
N ALA A 278 -19.22 -18.70 -13.91
CA ALA A 278 -19.56 -19.49 -12.73
C ALA A 278 -18.50 -19.46 -11.62
N VAL A 279 -17.33 -18.84 -11.84
CA VAL A 279 -16.23 -18.79 -10.84
C VAL A 279 -16.58 -17.97 -9.60
N ALA A 280 -17.54 -17.06 -9.71
CA ALA A 280 -18.06 -16.27 -8.60
C ALA A 280 -19.54 -15.94 -8.85
N LYS A 281 -20.29 -15.69 -7.79
CA LYS A 281 -21.62 -15.07 -7.91
C LYS A 281 -21.48 -13.57 -8.18
N GLN A 282 -22.49 -12.98 -8.81
CA GLN A 282 -22.66 -11.53 -8.80
C GLN A 282 -23.13 -11.07 -7.42
N PHE A 283 -22.72 -9.86 -7.02
CA PHE A 283 -23.06 -9.27 -5.74
C PHE A 283 -23.94 -8.03 -5.93
N GLU A 284 -24.66 -7.68 -4.87
CA GLU A 284 -25.48 -6.48 -4.83
C GLU A 284 -24.63 -5.20 -4.71
N VAL A 285 -25.23 -4.07 -5.08
CA VAL A 285 -24.64 -2.74 -4.89
C VAL A 285 -24.25 -2.55 -3.43
N GLY A 286 -23.01 -2.11 -3.20
CA GLY A 286 -22.46 -1.86 -1.86
C GLY A 286 -21.59 -3.00 -1.30
N ALA A 287 -21.57 -4.18 -1.93
CA ALA A 287 -20.61 -5.25 -1.58
C ALA A 287 -19.15 -4.79 -1.80
N VAL A 288 -18.92 -3.99 -2.84
CA VAL A 288 -17.77 -3.09 -2.96
C VAL A 288 -18.33 -1.67 -2.91
N LYS A 289 -17.97 -0.90 -1.89
CA LYS A 289 -18.48 0.45 -1.61
C LYS A 289 -17.97 1.49 -2.61
N SER A 290 -16.70 1.37 -3.01
CA SER A 290 -16.07 2.28 -3.97
C SER A 290 -14.85 1.66 -4.63
N LEU A 291 -14.48 2.20 -5.78
CA LEU A 291 -13.27 1.87 -6.52
C LEU A 291 -12.32 3.08 -6.55
N ILE A 292 -11.04 2.86 -6.24
CA ILE A 292 -10.00 3.90 -6.34
C ILE A 292 -8.95 3.42 -7.34
N HIS A 293 -8.82 4.13 -8.46
CA HIS A 293 -7.79 3.84 -9.46
C HIS A 293 -6.60 4.79 -9.30
N THR A 294 -5.45 4.22 -9.00
CA THR A 294 -4.19 4.95 -8.82
C THR A 294 -3.05 4.25 -9.58
N ARG A 295 -1.83 4.74 -9.41
CA ARG A 295 -0.61 4.20 -10.01
C ARG A 295 0.59 4.40 -9.10
N VAL A 296 1.72 3.81 -9.48
CA VAL A 296 3.00 4.06 -8.81
C VAL A 296 3.28 5.58 -8.71
N GLY A 297 3.67 6.03 -7.53
CA GLY A 297 3.87 7.44 -7.19
C GLY A 297 5.30 7.75 -6.76
N ASP A 298 5.60 9.03 -6.57
CA ASP A 298 6.81 9.53 -5.92
C ASP A 298 6.70 9.45 -4.39
N GLY A 299 7.78 9.84 -3.71
CA GLY A 299 7.84 9.89 -2.25
C GLY A 299 7.17 11.14 -1.66
N PRO A 300 7.45 11.46 -0.38
CA PRO A 300 6.90 12.64 0.28
C PRO A 300 7.22 13.94 -0.46
N ARG A 301 6.24 14.85 -0.52
CA ARG A 301 6.36 16.15 -1.18
C ARG A 301 6.30 17.27 -0.15
N VAL A 302 7.18 18.26 -0.28
CA VAL A 302 7.09 19.53 0.45
C VAL A 302 6.17 20.44 -0.35
N LEU A 303 5.11 20.94 0.28
CA LEU A 303 4.10 21.80 -0.34
C LEU A 303 4.34 23.28 -0.01
N GLY A 304 3.64 24.17 -0.72
CA GLY A 304 3.66 25.61 -0.50
C GLY A 304 2.94 26.05 0.79
N GLU A 305 3.09 27.32 1.15
CA GLU A 305 2.44 27.91 2.33
C GLU A 305 0.92 27.95 2.23
N ASP A 306 0.37 28.00 1.02
CA ASP A 306 -1.07 27.97 0.74
C ASP A 306 -1.73 26.65 1.19
N GLU A 307 -1.00 25.54 1.08
CA GLU A 307 -1.42 24.19 1.46
C GLU A 307 -1.26 23.89 2.97
N THR A 308 -0.77 24.84 3.77
CA THR A 308 -0.59 24.62 5.22
C THR A 308 -1.90 24.30 5.94
N LEU A 309 -1.85 23.41 6.94
CA LEU A 309 -2.99 23.09 7.81
C LEU A 309 -3.09 23.99 9.05
N LEU A 310 -2.08 24.83 9.31
CA LEU A 310 -2.02 25.72 10.46
C LEU A 310 -2.27 27.17 10.04
N ARG A 311 -2.91 27.95 10.91
CA ARG A 311 -3.04 29.41 10.80
C ARG A 311 -1.74 30.10 11.25
N PRO A 312 -1.59 31.41 11.02
CA PRO A 312 -0.41 32.17 11.48
C PRO A 312 -0.18 32.14 13.00
N ASP A 313 -1.22 31.88 13.80
CA ASP A 313 -1.13 31.70 15.26
C ASP A 313 -0.64 30.29 15.67
N GLY A 314 -0.37 29.41 14.70
CA GLY A 314 0.09 28.05 14.93
C GLY A 314 -1.03 27.07 15.34
N LEU A 315 -2.30 27.45 15.23
CA LEU A 315 -3.45 26.57 15.50
C LEU A 315 -4.04 26.00 14.20
N PRO A 316 -4.71 24.82 14.23
CA PRO A 316 -5.33 24.24 13.04
C PRO A 316 -6.34 25.17 12.36
N LYS A 317 -6.33 25.19 11.02
CA LYS A 317 -7.35 25.89 10.21
C LYS A 317 -8.75 25.28 10.40
N THR A 318 -8.80 23.97 10.60
CA THR A 318 -10.03 23.20 10.81
C THR A 318 -9.92 22.43 12.13
N LEU A 319 -10.94 22.55 12.98
CA LEU A 319 -11.11 21.73 14.19
C LEU A 319 -12.26 20.75 13.95
N ALA A 320 -12.12 19.52 14.46
CA ALA A 320 -13.14 18.48 14.37
C ALA A 320 -14.27 18.67 15.38
#